data_AF-A0A0S2F6B4-F1
#
_entry.id   AF-A0A0S2F6B4-F1
#
_cell.length_a   1.000
_cell.length_b   1.000
_cell.length_c   1.000
_cell.angle_alpha   90.00
_cell.angle_beta   90.00
_cell.angle_gamma   90.00
#
_symmetry.space_group_name_H-M   'P 1'
#
loop_
_entity.id
_entity.type
_entity.pdbx_description
1 polymer ?
#
loop_
_entity_poly.entity_id
_entity_poly.type
_entity_poly.pdbx_seq_one_letter_code
_entity_poly.pdbx_strand_id
1 'polypeptide(L)'
;MPPAQDLDRIAACLAVECRQSGIGTPDHVVVGHPAPDGSGRHVFAVAGALNDSAHLRAQVTGQQAAMTPVQDSLHKLDALQVQRGEDPSLSLQAQQAEQQRPAAMKV
;
A
#
# COMPACT_ATOMS: atom_id res chain seq x y z
N MET A 1 16.62 -11.61 0.99
CA MET A 1 15.56 -10.65 1.36
C MET A 1 15.48 -9.58 0.29
N PRO A 2 14.28 -9.05 0.00
CA PRO A 2 14.04 -7.73 -0.55
C PRO A 2 15.14 -6.72 -0.24
N PRO A 3 15.82 -5.96 -1.13
CA PRO A 3 16.43 -4.73 -0.62
C PRO A 3 15.28 -3.83 -0.12
N ALA A 4 15.47 -3.15 1.02
CA ALA A 4 14.41 -2.37 1.67
C ALA A 4 13.76 -1.31 0.75
N GLN A 5 14.51 -0.87 -0.26
CA GLN A 5 14.10 0.09 -1.28
C GLN A 5 12.99 -0.45 -2.20
N ASP A 6 12.99 -1.75 -2.49
CA ASP A 6 11.93 -2.39 -3.29
C ASP A 6 10.63 -2.47 -2.48
N LEU A 7 10.74 -2.77 -1.18
CA LEU A 7 9.57 -2.80 -0.29
C LEU A 7 8.94 -1.42 -0.14
N ASP A 8 9.76 -0.37 -0.03
CA ASP A 8 9.29 1.01 0.08
C ASP A 8 8.55 1.46 -1.19
N ARG A 9 9.09 1.13 -2.38
CA ARG A 9 8.41 1.37 -3.66
C ARG A 9 7.08 0.62 -3.75
N ILE A 10 7.07 -0.65 -3.35
CA ILE A 10 5.84 -1.46 -3.35
C ILE A 10 4.81 -0.84 -2.42
N ALA A 11 5.19 -0.44 -1.20
CA ALA A 11 4.30 0.19 -0.25
C ALA A 11 3.76 1.53 -0.75
N ALA A 12 4.60 2.37 -1.34
CA ALA A 12 4.20 3.67 -1.89
C ALA A 12 3.25 3.50 -3.09
N CYS A 13 3.55 2.62 -4.03
CA CYS A 13 2.63 2.29 -5.12
C CYS A 13 1.30 1.73 -4.59
N LEU A 14 1.35 0.88 -3.56
CA LEU A 14 0.16 0.24 -3.01
C LEU A 14 -0.75 1.26 -2.34
N ALA A 15 -0.17 2.26 -1.67
CA ALA A 15 -0.92 3.37 -1.09
C ALA A 15 -1.67 4.17 -2.15
N VAL A 16 -1.03 4.46 -3.29
CA VAL A 16 -1.66 5.17 -4.42
C VAL A 16 -2.80 4.35 -5.02
N GLU A 17 -2.58 3.05 -5.26
CA GLU A 17 -3.61 2.15 -5.79
C GLU A 17 -4.79 1.98 -4.82
N CYS A 18 -4.54 1.97 -3.50
CA CYS A 18 -5.59 1.98 -2.49
C CYS A 18 -6.47 3.21 -2.62
N ARG A 19 -5.86 4.41 -2.68
CA ARG A 19 -6.62 5.67 -2.79
C ARG A 19 -7.41 5.75 -4.08
N GLN A 20 -6.83 5.34 -5.20
CA GLN A 20 -7.54 5.25 -6.47
C GLN A 20 -8.74 4.29 -6.40
N SER A 21 -8.57 3.16 -5.72
CA SER A 21 -9.64 2.17 -5.52
C SER A 21 -10.68 2.55 -4.46
N GLY A 22 -10.54 3.72 -3.81
CA GLY A 22 -11.44 4.16 -2.74
C GLY A 22 -11.18 3.50 -1.38
N ILE A 23 -10.05 2.79 -1.25
CA ILE A 23 -9.63 2.14 -0.01
C ILE A 23 -8.90 3.17 0.85
N GLY A 24 -9.56 3.64 1.92
CA GLY A 24 -8.97 4.58 2.88
C GLY A 24 -7.94 3.91 3.79
N THR A 25 -8.27 2.75 4.33
CA THR A 25 -7.37 1.93 5.16
C THR A 25 -7.58 0.47 4.80
N PRO A 26 -6.58 -0.23 4.24
CA PRO A 26 -6.69 -1.65 3.97
C PRO A 26 -6.61 -2.45 5.28
N ASP A 27 -7.52 -3.39 5.48
CA ASP A 27 -7.52 -4.33 6.61
C ASP A 27 -6.44 -5.40 6.45
N HIS A 28 -6.15 -5.77 5.20
CA HIS A 28 -5.28 -6.89 4.88
C HIS A 28 -4.33 -6.58 3.72
N VAL A 29 -3.06 -6.96 3.89
CA VAL A 29 -2.05 -6.94 2.83
C VAL A 29 -1.66 -8.38 2.51
N VAL A 30 -1.93 -8.81 1.27
CA VAL A 30 -1.66 -10.16 0.80
C VAL A 30 -0.49 -10.11 -0.18
N VAL A 31 0.58 -10.83 0.14
CA VAL A 31 1.72 -11.00 -0.76
C VAL A 31 1.55 -12.30 -1.52
N GLY A 32 1.28 -12.18 -2.81
CA GLY A 32 1.17 -13.30 -3.74
C GLY A 32 2.52 -13.91 -4.10
N HIS A 33 2.44 -15.08 -4.71
CA HIS A 33 3.61 -15.77 -5.26
C HIS A 33 4.21 -14.97 -6.43
N PRO A 34 5.53 -15.10 -6.69
CA PRO A 34 6.13 -14.54 -7.89
C PRO A 34 5.46 -15.15 -9.12
N ALA A 35 4.99 -14.30 -10.04
CA ALA A 35 4.39 -14.78 -11.27
C ALA A 35 5.47 -15.37 -12.20
N PRO A 36 5.13 -16.44 -12.94
CA PRO A 36 6.07 -17.13 -13.83
C PRO A 36 6.47 -16.29 -15.06
N ASP A 37 5.77 -15.18 -15.32
CA ASP A 37 6.02 -14.23 -16.41
C ASP A 37 7.15 -13.24 -16.11
N GLY A 38 7.75 -13.30 -14.92
CA GLY A 38 8.80 -12.37 -14.50
C GLY A 38 8.28 -11.02 -14.00
N SER A 39 6.96 -10.85 -13.85
CA SER A 39 6.35 -9.62 -13.32
C SER A 39 6.62 -9.37 -11.82
N GLY A 40 7.30 -10.32 -11.17
CA GLY A 40 7.69 -10.26 -9.78
C GLY A 40 6.56 -10.74 -8.86
N ARG A 41 6.64 -10.37 -7.58
CA ARG A 41 5.57 -10.68 -6.62
C ARG A 41 4.44 -9.68 -6.77
N HIS A 42 3.21 -10.16 -6.71
CA HIS A 42 2.02 -9.31 -6.66
C HIS A 42 1.67 -9.03 -5.19
N VAL A 43 1.41 -7.78 -4.86
CA VAL A 43 0.95 -7.38 -3.53
C VAL A 43 -0.44 -6.80 -3.68
N PHE A 44 -1.36 -7.27 -2.85
CA PHE A 44 -2.75 -6.86 -2.84
C PHE A 44 -3.07 -6.21 -1.51
N ALA A 45 -3.72 -5.06 -1.55
CA ALA A 45 -4.34 -4.45 -0.39
C ALA A 45 -5.85 -4.67 -0.49
N VAL A 46 -6.44 -5.22 0.57
CA VAL A 46 -7.86 -5.56 0.63
C VAL A 46 -8.49 -4.80 1.79
N ALA A 47 -9.61 -4.15 1.53
CA ALA A 47 -10.43 -3.48 2.53
C ALA A 47 -11.71 -4.28 2.78
N GLY A 48 -12.05 -4.47 4.06
CA GLY A 48 -13.12 -5.35 4.50
C GLY A 48 -12.60 -6.74 4.89
N ALA A 49 -13.52 -7.71 5.00
CA ALA A 49 -13.14 -9.08 5.32
C ALA A 49 -12.33 -9.71 4.16
N LEU A 50 -11.95 -10.99 4.24
CA LEU A 50 -11.42 -11.73 3.08
C LEU A 50 -12.45 -12.69 2.47
N ASN A 51 -13.59 -12.88 3.13
CA ASN A 51 -14.68 -13.78 2.75
C ASN A 51 -15.95 -13.11 2.19
N ASP A 52 -16.10 -11.79 2.26
CA ASP A 52 -17.16 -11.05 1.57
C ASP A 52 -16.85 -10.83 0.07
N SER A 53 -17.87 -10.84 -0.78
CA SER A 53 -17.68 -10.80 -2.25
C SER A 53 -17.53 -9.38 -2.81
N ALA A 54 -17.78 -8.35 -1.98
CA ALA A 54 -17.75 -6.95 -2.37
C ALA A 54 -16.49 -6.22 -1.87
N HIS A 55 -15.42 -6.95 -1.49
CA HIS A 55 -14.19 -6.28 -1.06
C HIS A 55 -13.60 -5.40 -2.14
N LEU A 56 -13.16 -4.22 -1.71
CA LEU A 56 -12.30 -3.38 -2.52
C LEU A 56 -10.89 -3.94 -2.45
N ARG A 57 -10.28 -4.14 -3.62
CA ARG A 57 -8.90 -4.61 -3.74
C ARG A 57 -8.08 -3.68 -4.63
N ALA A 58 -6.91 -3.32 -4.15
CA ALA A 58 -5.87 -2.64 -4.91
C ALA A 58 -4.72 -3.63 -5.15
N GLN A 59 -4.06 -3.54 -6.30
CA GLN A 59 -2.97 -4.45 -6.67
C GLN A 59 -1.73 -3.69 -7.14
N VAL A 60 -0.56 -4.18 -6.76
CA VAL A 60 0.73 -3.68 -7.26
C VAL A 60 1.59 -4.87 -7.65
N THR A 61 2.19 -4.79 -8.84
CA THR A 61 3.19 -5.77 -9.28
C THR A 61 4.58 -5.31 -8.87
N GLY A 62 5.47 -6.26 -8.58
CA GLY A 62 6.87 -5.97 -8.28
C GLY A 62 7.56 -5.18 -9.40
N GLN A 63 7.27 -5.49 -10.67
CA GLN A 63 7.74 -4.70 -11.81
C GLN A 63 7.21 -3.25 -11.80
N GLN A 64 5.92 -3.05 -11.52
CA GLN A 64 5.33 -1.70 -11.46
C GLN A 64 5.98 -0.84 -10.35
N ALA A 65 6.21 -1.45 -9.19
CA ALA A 65 6.93 -0.81 -8.10
C ALA A 65 8.40 -0.53 -8.44
N ALA A 66 9.08 -1.46 -9.12
CA ALA A 66 10.46 -1.24 -9.55
C ALA A 66 10.58 -0.05 -10.51
N MET A 67 9.61 0.13 -11.39
CA MET A 67 9.56 1.21 -12.39
C MET A 67 9.09 2.56 -11.82
N THR A 68 8.41 2.56 -10.67
CA THR A 68 7.85 3.78 -10.08
C THR A 68 8.65 4.17 -8.84
N PRO A 69 9.39 5.30 -8.86
CA PRO A 69 10.08 5.75 -7.68
C PRO A 69 9.08 6.16 -6.59
N VAL A 70 9.50 6.00 -5.34
CA VAL A 70 8.70 6.29 -4.14
C VAL A 70 8.18 7.73 -4.18
N GLN A 71 9.04 8.69 -4.51
CA GLN A 71 8.69 10.12 -4.55
C GLN A 71 7.55 10.42 -5.55
N ASP A 72 7.54 9.76 -6.71
CA ASP A 72 6.48 9.95 -7.71
C ASP A 72 5.14 9.38 -7.21
N SER A 73 5.20 8.24 -6.52
CA SER A 73 4.03 7.65 -5.87
C SER A 73 3.49 8.56 -4.76
N LEU A 74 4.35 9.10 -3.90
CA LEU A 74 3.94 10.03 -2.84
C LEU A 74 3.33 11.30 -3.40
N HIS A 75 3.88 11.85 -4.48
CA HIS A 75 3.32 13.03 -5.13
C HIS A 75 1.93 12.74 -5.74
N LYS A 76 1.74 11.57 -6.35
CA LYS A 76 0.41 11.12 -6.81
C LYS A 76 -0.55 10.91 -5.65
N LEU A 77 -0.08 10.36 -4.53
CA LEU A 77 -0.88 10.14 -3.34
C LEU A 77 -1.41 11.48 -2.79
N ASP A 78 -0.52 12.46 -2.64
CA ASP A 78 -0.88 13.82 -2.21
C ASP A 78 -1.91 14.45 -3.14
N ALA A 79 -1.68 14.39 -4.46
CA ALA A 79 -2.62 14.88 -5.45
C ALA A 79 -4.00 14.20 -5.36
N LEU A 80 -4.06 12.90 -5.07
CA LEU A 80 -5.32 12.16 -4.89
C LEU A 80 -6.03 12.56 -3.59
N GLN A 81 -5.29 12.79 -2.51
CA GLN A 81 -5.84 13.24 -1.23
C GLN A 81 -6.45 14.64 -1.34
N VAL A 82 -5.75 15.57 -1.99
CA VAL A 82 -6.24 16.94 -2.25
C VAL A 82 -7.50 16.91 -3.11
N GLN A 83 -7.54 16.08 -4.15
CA GLN A 83 -8.73 15.93 -5.01
C GLN A 83 -9.96 15.39 -4.26
N ARG A 84 -9.75 14.54 -3.26
CA ARG A 84 -10.85 13.95 -2.48
C ARG A 84 -11.24 14.78 -1.25
N GLY A 85 -10.54 15.89 -1.00
CA GLY A 85 -10.78 16.77 0.15
C GLY A 85 -10.49 16.10 1.50
N GLU A 86 -9.66 15.06 1.49
CA GLU A 86 -9.25 14.35 2.70
C GLU A 86 -8.13 15.15 3.38
N ASP A 87 -8.34 15.56 4.64
CA ASP A 87 -7.35 16.35 5.37
C ASP A 87 -6.05 15.53 5.53
N PRO A 88 -4.93 15.96 4.92
CA PRO A 88 -3.69 15.18 4.93
C PRO A 88 -3.14 14.99 6.36
N SER A 89 -3.46 15.89 7.30
CA SER A 89 -2.96 15.86 8.68
C SER A 89 -3.40 14.60 9.44
N LEU A 90 -4.67 14.18 9.27
CA LEU A 90 -5.21 12.97 9.91
C LEU A 90 -4.51 11.70 9.40
N SER A 91 -4.18 11.66 8.11
CA SER A 91 -3.55 10.51 7.47
C SER A 91 -2.08 10.35 7.88
N LEU A 92 -1.32 11.45 7.99
CA LEU A 92 0.05 11.41 8.49
C LEU A 92 0.11 10.96 9.95
N GLN A 93 -0.84 11.40 10.78
CA GLN A 93 -0.88 11.08 12.20
C GLN A 93 -1.20 9.60 12.46
N ALA A 94 -2.09 8.99 11.65
CA ALA A 94 -2.36 7.55 11.71
C ALA A 94 -1.15 6.71 11.28
N GLN A 95 -0.43 7.14 10.24
CA GLN A 95 0.79 6.46 9.79
C GLN A 95 1.93 6.55 10.84
N GLN A 96 2.09 7.71 11.48
CA GLN A 96 3.06 7.87 12.56
C GLN A 96 2.70 7.04 13.79
N ALA A 97 1.42 6.95 14.15
CA ALA A 97 0.96 6.14 15.28
C ALA A 97 1.16 4.62 15.05
N GLU A 98 0.97 4.13 13.81
CA GLU A 98 1.22 2.72 13.46
C GLU A 98 2.72 2.40 13.45
N GLN A 99 3.58 3.28 12.90
CA GLN A 99 5.04 3.12 12.95
C GLN A 99 5.62 3.22 14.37
N GLN A 100 4.95 3.94 15.27
CA GLN A 100 5.35 4.07 16.67
C GLN A 100 4.79 2.97 17.58
N ARG A 101 4.02 1.99 17.07
CA ARG A 101 3.69 0.80 17.88
C ARG A 101 4.99 0.04 18.15
N PRO A 102 5.51 0.03 19.39
CA PRO A 102 6.64 -0.83 19.70
C PRO A 102 6.18 -2.26 19.47
N ALA A 103 6.99 -3.05 18.75
CA ALA A 103 6.85 -4.49 18.69
C ALA A 103 6.89 -5.00 20.14
N ALA A 104 5.72 -5.21 20.73
CA ALA A 104 5.59 -5.64 22.10
C ALA A 104 6.22 -7.03 22.22
N MET A 105 7.42 -7.02 22.80
CA MET A 105 8.14 -8.08 23.49
C MET A 105 7.30 -9.35 23.67
N LYS A 106 7.62 -10.39 22.88
CA LYS A 106 7.15 -11.74 23.17
C LYS A 106 8.02 -12.29 24.32
N VAL A 107 7.45 -12.27 25.53
CA VAL A 107 7.95 -13.03 26.71
C VAL A 107 7.58 -14.50 26.60
#